data_AF-A0A485B5K5-F1
#
_entry.id   AF-A0A485B5K5-F1
#
_cell.length_a   1.000
_cell.length_b   1.000
_cell.length_c   1.000
_cell.angle_alpha   90.00
_cell.angle_beta   90.00
_cell.angle_gamma   90.00
#
_symmetry.space_group_name_H-M   'P 1'
#
loop_
_entity.id
_entity.type
_entity.pdbx_description
1 polymer ?
#
loop_
_entity_poly.entity_id
_entity_poly.type
_entity_poly.pdbx_seq_one_letter_code
_entity_poly.pdbx_strand_id
1 'polypeptide(L)' 'MIRAIVTDIEGTTSDISFVHNVLFPYARERLAAFVTAQQYADPVKTIL' A
#
# COMPACT_ATOMS: atom_id res chain seq x y z
N MET A 1 28.12 -19.23 12.23
CA MET A 1 27.54 -18.01 12.84
C MET A 1 26.69 -17.32 11.78
N ILE A 2 25.42 -17.03 12.06
CA ILE A 2 24.55 -16.30 11.11
C ILE A 2 24.97 -14.82 11.08
N ARG A 3 25.08 -14.23 9.89
CA ARG A 3 25.56 -12.84 9.69
C ARG A 3 24.44 -11.83 9.43
N ALA A 4 23.30 -12.28 8.91
CA ALA A 4 22.12 -11.47 8.66
C ALA A 4 20.87 -12.36 8.53
N ILE A 5 19.69 -11.78 8.75
CA ILE A 5 18.39 -12.37 8.47
C ILE A 5 17.62 -11.38 7.62
N VAL A 6 17.04 -11.86 6.53
CA VAL A 6 16.13 -11.09 5.66
C VAL A 6 14.77 -11.74 5.78
N THR A 7 13.74 -10.93 6.00
CA THR A 7 12.37 -11.41 6.19
C THR A 7 11.46 -10.79 5.15
N ASP A 8 10.52 -11.59 4.69
CA ASP A 8 9.36 -11.16 3.94
C ASP A 8 8.23 -10.70 4.89
N ILE A 9 7.21 -10.02 4.35
CA ILE A 9 6.10 -9.48 5.13
C ILE A 9 4.92 -10.45 5.10
N GLU A 10 4.22 -10.52 3.98
CA GLU A 10 2.96 -11.24 3.86
C GLU A 10 3.15 -12.76 3.97
N GLY A 11 2.50 -13.38 4.96
CA GLY A 11 2.62 -14.82 5.21
C GLY A 11 3.93 -15.23 5.90
N THR A 12 4.85 -14.30 6.16
CA THR A 12 6.11 -14.55 6.88
C THR A 12 6.11 -13.88 8.25
N THR A 13 5.93 -12.55 8.30
CA THR A 13 5.89 -11.78 9.55
C THR A 13 4.50 -11.21 9.86
N SER A 14 3.59 -11.20 8.88
CA SER A 14 2.19 -10.81 9.04
C SER A 14 1.23 -11.78 8.35
N ASP A 15 -0.06 -11.73 8.71
CA ASP A 15 -1.10 -12.53 8.07
C ASP A 15 -1.21 -12.15 6.57
N ILE A 16 -1.13 -13.15 5.69
CA ILE A 16 -1.19 -12.96 4.23
C ILE A 16 -2.52 -12.34 3.78
N SER A 17 -3.61 -12.59 4.50
CA SER A 17 -4.94 -12.08 4.21
C SER A 17 -5.14 -10.62 4.60
N PHE A 18 -4.25 -10.03 5.41
CA PHE A 18 -4.37 -8.66 5.88
C PHE A 18 -4.42 -7.64 4.74
N VAL A 19 -3.60 -7.83 3.70
CA VAL A 19 -3.60 -6.95 2.52
C VAL A 19 -4.97 -6.94 1.85
N HIS A 20 -5.55 -8.11 1.62
CA HIS A 20 -6.83 -8.23 0.94
C HIS A 20 -8.02 -7.79 1.80
N ASN A 21 -8.01 -8.13 3.08
CA ASN A 21 -9.15 -7.92 3.96
C ASN A 21 -9.14 -6.54 4.62
N VAL A 22 -7.99 -5.87 4.68
CA VAL A 22 -7.84 -4.57 5.37
C VAL A 22 -7.30 -3.50 4.42
N LEU A 23 -6.10 -3.67 3.87
CA LEU A 23 -5.46 -2.60 3.11
C LEU A 23 -6.20 -2.28 1.80
N PHE A 24 -6.69 -3.30 1.08
CA PHE A 24 -7.45 -3.09 -0.15
C PHE A 24 -8.80 -2.39 0.09
N PRO A 25 -9.66 -2.81 1.04
CA PRO A 25 -10.85 -2.05 1.42
C PRO A 25 -10.54 -0.62 1.85
N TYR A 26 -9.51 -0.43 2.69
CA TYR A 26 -9.11 0.89 3.16
C TYR A 26 -8.74 1.82 2.00
N ALA A 27 -7.92 1.34 1.07
CA ALA A 27 -7.50 2.10 -0.10
C ALA A 27 -8.70 2.40 -1.01
N ARG A 28 -9.55 1.40 -1.30
CA ARG A 28 -10.73 1.57 -2.17
C ARG A 28 -11.66 2.67 -1.69
N GLU A 29 -11.88 2.77 -0.37
CA GLU A 29 -12.73 3.79 0.23
C GLU A 29 -12.15 5.21 0.07
N ARG A 30 -10.83 5.37 0.07
CA ARG A 30 -10.17 6.68 0.23
C ARG A 30 -9.46 7.19 -1.03
N LEU A 31 -9.04 6.28 -1.91
CA LEU A 31 -8.10 6.60 -2.99
C LEU A 31 -8.68 7.60 -3.99
N ALA A 32 -9.95 7.45 -4.39
CA ALA A 32 -10.56 8.35 -5.37
C ALA A 32 -10.62 9.80 -4.88
N ALA A 33 -11.06 10.01 -3.64
CA ALA A 33 -11.13 11.33 -3.02
C ALA A 33 -9.72 11.93 -2.85
N PHE A 34 -8.76 11.11 -2.41
CA PHE A 34 -7.36 11.53 -2.28
C PHE A 34 -6.77 11.98 -3.61
N VAL A 35 -6.91 11.20 -4.68
CA VAL A 35 -6.40 11.53 -6.02
C VAL A 35 -7.05 12.81 -6.56
N THR A 36 -8.36 12.96 -6.39
CA THR A 36 -9.08 14.17 -6.82
C THR A 36 -8.56 15.42 -6.08
N ALA A 37 -8.35 15.31 -4.77
CA ALA A 37 -7.80 16.40 -3.97
C ALA A 37 -6.35 16.75 -4.34
N GLN A 38 -5.58 15.75 -4.79
CA GLN A 38 -4.16 15.89 -5.14
C GLN A 38 -3.91 16.03 -6.65
N GLN A 39 -4.95 16.20 -7.48
CA GLN A 39 -4.85 16.10 -8.95
C GLN A 39 -3.85 17.07 -9.60
N TYR A 40 -3.50 18.18 -8.92
CA TYR A 40 -2.54 19.16 -9.40
C TYR A 40 -1.13 19.02 -8.80
N ALA A 41 -0.93 18.08 -7.88
CA ALA A 41 0.38 17.78 -7.30
C ALA A 41 1.25 17.03 -8.33
N ASP A 42 2.56 17.29 -8.31
CA ASP A 42 3.46 16.90 -9.40
C ASP A 42 3.75 15.39 -9.62
N PRO A 43 3.35 14.42 -8.79
CA PRO A 43 3.28 13.03 -9.27
C PRO A 43 1.91 12.67 -9.86
N VAL A 44 0.83 13.36 -9.49
CA VAL A 44 -0.54 13.02 -9.90
C VAL A 44 -0.89 13.68 -11.23
N LYS A 45 -0.54 14.95 -11.39
CA LYS A 45 -0.76 15.74 -12.61
C LYS A 45 -0.09 15.12 -13.84
N THR A 46 1.01 14.40 -13.67
CA THR A 46 1.75 13.76 -14.77
C THR A 46 1.13 12.45 -15.25
N ILE A 47 0.16 11.89 -14.51
CA ILE A 47 -0.44 10.57 -14.78
C ILE A 47 -1.92 10.68 -15.17
N LEU A 48 -2.62 11.75 -14.75
CA LEU A 48 -4.00 12.08 -15.14
C LEU A 48 -4.05 12.97 -16.38
#